data_AF-A0A3D4CWZ6-F1
#
_entry.id   AF-A0A3D4CWZ6-F1
#
_cell.length_a   1.000
_cell.length_b   1.000
_cell.length_c   1.000
_cell.angle_alpha   90.00
_cell.angle_beta   90.00
_cell.angle_gamma   90.00
#
_symmetry.space_group_name_H-M   'P 1'
#
loop_
_entity.id
_entity.type
_entity.pdbx_description
1 polymer ?
#
loop_
_entity_poly.entity_id
_entity_poly.type
_entity_poly.pdbx_seq_one_letter_code
_entity_poly.pdbx_strand_id
1 'polypeptide(L)'
;MEYFITSPLVDLIVFTILMFIFARHEADWEPGCSRSAMFFTILNPKVAIIFWPQCVACRLLVGGEFMPPVLALLIFVLPLAPLLYRFCYIPWRKAFIIAGSMGVYMALIAIALRHLD
;
A
#
# COMPACT_ATOMS: atom_id res chain seq x y z
N MET A 1 -21.13 -4.24 4.25
CA MET A 1 -20.78 -4.70 2.89
C MET A 1 -20.08 -3.63 2.04
N GLU A 2 -20.54 -2.37 2.00
CA GLU A 2 -19.87 -1.32 1.19
C GLU A 2 -18.41 -1.07 1.58
N TYR A 3 -18.07 -1.12 2.87
CA TYR A 3 -16.69 -0.98 3.37
C TYR A 3 -15.71 -2.06 2.87
N PHE A 4 -16.20 -3.24 2.49
CA PHE A 4 -15.35 -4.30 1.92
C PHE A 4 -15.07 -4.09 0.43
N ILE A 5 -15.94 -3.36 -0.28
CA ILE A 5 -15.94 -3.27 -1.75
C ILE A 5 -15.31 -1.95 -2.22
N THR A 6 -15.52 -0.82 -1.53
CA THR A 6 -15.00 0.50 -1.94
C THR A 6 -13.58 0.81 -1.44
N SER A 7 -13.08 0.02 -0.50
CA SER A 7 -11.88 0.28 0.29
C SER A 7 -10.50 -0.01 -0.33
N PRO A 8 -10.28 -1.14 -1.04
CA PRO A 8 -8.92 -1.49 -1.46
C PRO A 8 -8.35 -0.54 -2.52
N LEU A 9 -9.24 0.12 -3.29
CA LEU A 9 -8.90 1.26 -4.14
C LEU A 9 -8.33 2.42 -3.34
N VAL A 10 -8.99 2.77 -2.23
CA VAL A 10 -8.57 3.86 -1.35
C VAL A 10 -7.23 3.54 -0.71
N ASP A 11 -7.02 2.29 -0.26
CA ASP A 11 -5.71 1.85 0.26
C ASP A 11 -4.61 2.06 -0.76
N LEU A 12 -4.88 1.73 -2.03
CA LEU A 12 -3.92 1.88 -3.10
C LEU A 12 -3.67 3.35 -3.44
N ILE A 13 -4.69 4.21 -3.37
CA ILE A 13 -4.54 5.66 -3.51
C ILE A 13 -3.66 6.21 -2.38
N VAL A 14 -3.96 5.85 -1.13
CA VAL A 14 -3.16 6.26 0.05
C VAL A 14 -1.71 5.79 -0.10
N PHE A 15 -1.50 4.54 -0.51
CA PHE A 15 -0.18 4.00 -0.75
C PHE A 15 0.59 4.76 -1.83
N THR A 16 -0.09 5.09 -2.93
CA THR A 16 0.48 5.87 -4.04
C THR A 16 0.86 7.28 -3.55
N ILE A 17 0.01 7.94 -2.76
CA ILE A 17 0.29 9.25 -2.14
C ILE A 17 1.54 9.16 -1.24
N LEU A 18 1.67 8.12 -0.41
CA LEU A 18 2.86 7.93 0.44
C LEU A 18 4.13 7.79 -0.41
N MET A 19 4.07 7.02 -1.50
CA MET A 19 5.21 6.88 -2.44
C MET A 19 5.60 8.23 -3.05
N PHE A 20 4.64 9.11 -3.35
CA PHE A 20 4.93 10.45 -3.83
C PHE A 20 5.59 11.33 -2.76
N ILE A 21 4.98 11.40 -1.58
CA ILE A 21 5.49 12.26 -0.50
C ILE A 21 6.94 11.88 -0.16
N PHE A 22 7.22 10.57 -0.05
CA PHE A 22 8.51 10.12 0.43
C PHE A 22 9.55 9.86 -0.66
N ALA A 23 9.13 9.46 -1.86
CA ALA A 23 10.05 8.94 -2.88
C ALA A 23 9.96 9.59 -4.27
N ARG A 24 9.11 10.61 -4.50
CA ARG A 24 8.86 11.28 -5.81
C ARG A 24 10.06 11.43 -6.76
N HIS A 25 11.21 11.84 -6.24
CA HIS A 25 12.40 12.19 -7.04
C HIS A 25 13.49 11.11 -7.07
N GLU A 26 13.33 10.02 -6.32
CA GLU A 26 14.42 9.06 -6.07
C GLU A 26 14.12 7.63 -6.51
N ALA A 27 12.89 7.37 -6.93
CA ALA A 27 12.60 6.08 -7.50
C ALA A 27 12.56 6.21 -9.02
N ASP A 28 13.30 5.33 -9.67
CA ASP A 28 13.33 5.19 -11.12
C ASP A 28 12.02 4.53 -11.57
N TRP A 29 10.94 5.31 -11.55
CA TRP A 29 9.64 4.88 -12.09
C TRP A 29 9.54 5.02 -13.61
N GLU A 30 10.52 5.67 -14.26
CA GLU A 30 10.44 6.02 -15.67
C GLU A 30 11.56 5.38 -16.51
N PRO A 31 11.23 4.75 -17.65
CA PRO A 31 12.16 4.68 -18.76
C PRO A 31 12.20 6.07 -19.42
N GLY A 32 13.04 6.97 -18.90
CA GLY A 32 13.40 8.24 -19.54
C GLY A 32 12.62 9.49 -19.08
N CYS A 33 13.38 10.48 -18.63
CA CYS A 33 13.09 11.92 -18.59
C CYS A 33 11.65 12.42 -18.29
N SER A 34 11.50 13.01 -17.10
CA SER A 34 10.70 14.23 -16.85
C SER A 34 9.17 14.13 -16.88
N ARG A 35 8.54 12.95 -16.94
CA ARG A 35 7.06 12.82 -16.94
C ARG A 35 6.51 12.16 -15.68
N SER A 36 7.30 12.09 -14.60
CA SER A 36 6.91 11.38 -13.37
C SER A 36 5.63 11.90 -12.70
N ALA A 37 5.23 13.14 -13.00
CA ALA A 37 3.96 13.71 -12.56
C ALA A 37 2.73 13.15 -13.31
N MET A 38 2.87 12.73 -14.56
CA MET A 38 1.73 12.35 -15.43
C MET A 38 1.31 10.88 -15.22
N PHE A 39 2.25 10.00 -14.86
CA PHE A 39 1.95 8.62 -14.43
C PHE A 39 1.35 8.55 -13.02
N PHE A 40 1.46 9.63 -12.26
CA PHE A 40 0.85 9.73 -10.93
C PHE A 40 -0.68 9.94 -11.02
N THR A 41 -1.13 10.65 -12.06
CA THR A 41 -2.56 10.86 -12.35
C THR A 41 -3.29 9.58 -12.73
N ILE A 42 -2.57 8.57 -13.22
CA ILE A 42 -3.10 7.27 -13.60
C ILE A 42 -2.24 6.22 -12.90
N LEU A 43 -2.37 6.17 -11.57
CA LEU A 43 -2.06 5.02 -10.72
C LEU A 43 -1.12 4.00 -11.40
N ASN A 44 0.20 4.14 -11.21
CA ASN A 44 1.20 3.35 -11.92
C ASN A 44 0.76 1.87 -12.01
N PRO A 45 0.56 1.31 -13.22
CA PRO A 45 -0.05 0.00 -13.38
C PRO A 45 0.75 -1.11 -12.69
N LYS A 46 2.08 -0.94 -12.57
CA LYS A 46 2.92 -1.87 -11.80
C LYS A 46 2.56 -1.85 -10.32
N VAL A 47 2.35 -0.66 -9.75
CA VAL A 47 1.96 -0.50 -8.33
C VAL A 47 0.58 -1.11 -8.10
N ALA A 48 -0.38 -0.84 -8.98
CA ALA A 48 -1.70 -1.45 -8.90
C ALA A 48 -1.62 -2.98 -8.93
N ILE A 49 -0.92 -3.57 -9.91
CA ILE A 49 -0.83 -5.03 -10.05
C ILE A 49 -0.14 -5.70 -8.85
N ILE A 50 0.89 -5.07 -8.29
CA ILE A 50 1.69 -5.68 -7.21
C ILE A 50 1.02 -5.51 -5.84
N PHE A 51 0.50 -4.31 -5.54
CA PHE A 51 0.07 -3.96 -4.18
C PHE A 51 -1.44 -4.09 -3.98
N TRP A 52 -2.26 -4.04 -5.03
CA TRP A 52 -3.70 -4.25 -4.91
C TRP A 52 -4.07 -5.59 -4.27
N PRO A 53 -3.50 -6.74 -4.71
CA PRO A 53 -3.85 -8.03 -4.12
C PRO A 53 -3.51 -8.07 -2.62
N GLN A 54 -2.47 -7.36 -2.20
CA GLN A 54 -2.07 -7.27 -0.79
C GLN A 54 -3.06 -6.47 0.04
N CYS A 55 -3.53 -5.31 -0.47
CA CYS A 55 -4.55 -4.51 0.20
C CYS A 55 -5.86 -5.28 0.35
N VAL A 56 -6.30 -5.96 -0.73
CA VAL A 56 -7.49 -6.81 -0.71
C VAL A 56 -7.33 -7.96 0.29
N ALA A 57 -6.21 -8.69 0.23
CA ALA A 57 -5.97 -9.82 1.13
C ALA A 57 -5.93 -9.38 2.60
N CYS A 58 -5.27 -8.27 2.92
CA CYS A 58 -5.23 -7.74 4.29
C CYS A 58 -6.64 -7.44 4.82
N ARG A 59 -7.49 -6.80 4.02
CA ARG A 59 -8.87 -6.49 4.42
C ARG A 59 -9.75 -7.72 4.56
N LEU A 60 -9.63 -8.68 3.64
CA LEU A 60 -10.36 -9.95 3.72
C LEU A 60 -9.97 -10.73 4.97
N LEU A 61 -8.67 -10.80 5.29
CA LEU A 61 -8.18 -11.51 6.48
C LEU A 61 -8.64 -10.84 7.79
N VAL A 62 -8.64 -9.51 7.85
CA VAL A 62 -9.06 -8.76 9.04
C VAL A 62 -10.58 -8.78 9.22
N GLY A 63 -11.33 -8.49 8.15
CA GLY A 63 -12.78 -8.36 8.22
C GLY A 63 -13.53 -9.70 8.14
N GLY A 64 -12.93 -10.75 7.58
CA GLY A 64 -13.52 -12.09 7.55
C GLY A 64 -13.22 -12.93 8.80
N GLU A 65 -12.61 -12.34 9.83
CA GLU A 65 -12.18 -12.99 11.08
C GLU A 65 -11.29 -14.23 10.91
N PHE A 66 -10.71 -14.45 9.73
CA PHE A 66 -9.89 -15.62 9.42
C PHE A 66 -8.58 -15.67 10.21
N MET A 67 -8.09 -14.51 10.68
CA MET A 67 -6.84 -14.39 11.44
C MET A 67 -6.88 -13.22 12.44
N PRO A 68 -6.04 -13.26 13.49
CA PRO A 68 -5.79 -12.10 14.33
C PRO A 68 -5.30 -10.90 13.49
N PRO A 69 -5.79 -9.67 13.70
CA PRO A 69 -5.44 -8.52 12.86
C PRO A 69 -3.96 -8.19 12.92
N VAL A 70 -3.34 -8.38 14.09
CA VAL A 70 -1.89 -8.19 14.26
C VAL A 70 -1.12 -9.11 13.30
N LEU A 71 -1.58 -10.36 13.14
CA LEU A 71 -0.95 -11.32 12.24
C LEU A 71 -1.21 -10.95 10.77
N ALA A 72 -2.44 -10.58 10.42
CA ALA A 72 -2.78 -10.11 9.08
C ALA A 72 -1.97 -8.87 8.66
N LEU A 73 -1.82 -7.91 9.57
CA LEU A 73 -1.01 -6.71 9.38
C LEU A 73 0.48 -7.04 9.21
N LEU A 74 1.04 -7.97 10.00
CA LEU A 74 2.43 -8.40 9.84
C LEU A 74 2.66 -9.03 8.46
N ILE A 75 1.77 -9.92 8.02
CA ILE A 75 1.85 -10.57 6.71
C ILE A 75 1.79 -9.54 5.57
N PHE A 76 1.02 -8.47 5.75
CA PHE A 76 0.92 -7.38 4.80
C PHE A 76 2.16 -6.45 4.81
N VAL A 77 2.61 -5.99 5.99
CA VAL A 77 3.66 -4.97 6.13
C VAL A 77 5.07 -5.51 5.86
N LEU A 78 5.36 -6.76 6.24
CA LEU A 78 6.69 -7.36 6.03
C LEU A 78 7.16 -7.38 4.57
N PRO A 79 6.33 -7.79 3.58
CA PRO A 79 6.76 -7.80 2.18
C PRO A 79 6.75 -6.40 1.54
N LEU A 80 6.09 -5.40 2.11
CA LEU A 80 5.93 -4.08 1.50
C LEU A 80 7.26 -3.37 1.19
N ALA A 81 8.17 -3.30 2.17
CA ALA A 81 9.47 -2.66 1.98
C ALA A 81 10.36 -3.35 0.90
N PRO A 82 10.53 -4.69 0.91
CA PRO A 82 11.28 -5.37 -0.15
C PRO A 82 10.63 -5.26 -1.54
N LEU A 83 9.30 -5.23 -1.62
CA LEU A 83 8.61 -5.03 -2.89
C LEU A 83 8.82 -3.61 -3.43
N LEU A 84 8.74 -2.59 -2.57
CA LEU A 84 9.03 -1.21 -2.94
C LEU A 84 10.47 -1.02 -3.42
N TYR A 85 11.43 -1.65 -2.75
CA TYR A 85 12.82 -1.60 -3.17
C TYR A 85 13.05 -2.30 -4.51
N ARG A 86 12.48 -3.51 -4.69
CA ARG A 86 12.72 -4.34 -5.89
C ARG A 86 11.97 -3.86 -7.12
N PHE A 87 10.72 -3.46 -6.98
CA PHE A 87 9.82 -3.17 -8.10
C PHE A 87 9.64 -1.69 -8.38
N CYS A 88 9.83 -0.84 -7.37
CA CYS A 88 9.71 0.60 -7.51
C CYS A 88 11.05 1.32 -7.35
N TYR A 89 12.16 0.59 -7.17
CA TYR A 89 13.51 1.16 -7.00
C TYR A 89 13.60 2.23 -5.91
N ILE A 90 12.72 2.17 -4.90
CA ILE A 90 12.72 3.14 -3.79
C ILE A 90 13.90 2.81 -2.85
N PRO A 91 14.71 3.80 -2.43
CA PRO A 91 15.77 3.57 -1.46
C PRO A 91 15.27 2.89 -0.19
N TRP A 92 16.03 1.91 0.31
CA TRP A 92 15.63 1.03 1.42
C TRP A 92 15.08 1.77 2.65
N ARG A 93 15.72 2.89 3.02
CA ARG A 93 15.29 3.75 4.14
C ARG A 93 13.86 4.28 3.94
N LYS A 94 13.53 4.72 2.73
CA LYS A 94 12.22 5.28 2.38
C LYS A 94 11.18 4.20 2.18
N ALA A 95 11.58 3.04 1.63
CA ALA A 95 10.72 1.88 1.52
C ALA A 95 10.20 1.43 2.89
N PHE A 96 11.04 1.45 3.92
CA PHE A 96 10.60 1.19 5.31
C PHE A 96 9.66 2.26 5.86
N ILE A 97 9.92 3.54 5.59
CA ILE A 97 9.03 4.63 6.03
C ILE A 97 7.65 4.45 5.39
N ILE A 98 7.59 4.23 4.08
CA ILE A 98 6.33 4.03 3.36
C ILE A 98 5.60 2.78 3.86
N ALA A 99 6.30 1.66 4.01
CA ALA A 99 5.72 0.42 4.54
C ALA A 99 5.19 0.60 5.97
N GLY A 100 5.93 1.30 6.83
CA GLY A 100 5.53 1.61 8.19
C GLY A 100 4.31 2.53 8.24
N SER A 101 4.31 3.61 7.45
CA SER A 101 3.15 4.52 7.32
C SER A 101 1.91 3.79 6.81
N MET A 102 2.09 2.91 5.83
CA MET A 102 1.00 2.07 5.32
C MET A 102 0.51 1.08 6.37
N GLY A 103 1.41 0.51 7.18
CA GLY A 103 1.06 -0.34 8.31
C GLY A 103 0.22 0.37 9.36
N VAL A 104 0.57 1.62 9.72
CA VAL A 104 -0.22 2.45 10.65
C VAL A 104 -1.61 2.73 10.07
N TYR A 105 -1.68 3.11 8.79
CA TYR A 105 -2.96 3.32 8.11
C TYR A 105 -3.84 2.06 8.15
N MET A 106 -3.29 0.90 7.78
CA MET A 106 -4.03 -0.36 7.78
C MET A 106 -4.40 -0.83 9.20
N ALA A 107 -3.62 -0.49 10.22
CA ALA A 107 -3.97 -0.75 11.61
C ALA A 107 -5.21 0.05 12.05
N LEU A 108 -5.29 1.34 11.68
CA LEU A 108 -6.48 2.16 11.94
C LEU A 108 -7.71 1.60 11.24
N ILE A 109 -7.56 1.17 9.99
CA ILE A 109 -8.62 0.49 9.24
C ILE A 109 -9.05 -0.80 9.94
N ALA A 110 -8.09 -1.62 10.40
CA ALA A 110 -8.39 -2.87 11.08
C ALA A 110 -9.16 -2.65 12.40
N ILE A 111 -8.79 -1.60 13.15
CA ILE A 111 -9.51 -1.18 14.36
C ILE A 111 -10.92 -0.73 13.99
N ALA A 112 -11.06 0.13 12.97
CA ALA A 112 -12.36 0.62 12.53
C ALA A 112 -13.29 -0.53 12.11
N LEU A 113 -12.79 -1.48 11.32
CA LEU A 113 -13.55 -2.65 10.88
C LEU A 113 -14.08 -3.46 12.07
N ARG A 114 -13.26 -3.66 13.12
CA ARG A 114 -13.65 -4.41 14.32
C ARG A 114 -14.62 -3.70 15.26
N HIS A 115 -14.73 -2.38 15.17
CA HIS A 115 -15.63 -1.58 16.00
C HIS A 115 -16.90 -1.14 15.26
N LEU A 116 -16.99 -1.43 13.96
CA LEU A 116 -18.17 -1.16 13.12
C LEU A 116 -19.09 -2.39 13.00
N ASP A 117 -18.66 -3.54 13.51
CA ASP A 117 -19.50 -4.73 13.78
C ASP A 117 -20.19 -4.62 15.15
#